data_AF-A0A5C4RZH0-F1
#
_entry.id   AF-A0A5C4RZH0-F1
#
_cell.length_a   1.000
_cell.length_b   1.000
_cell.length_c   1.000
_cell.angle_alpha   90.00
_cell.angle_beta   90.00
_cell.angle_gamma   90.00
#
_symmetry.space_group_name_H-M   'P 1'
#
loop_
_entity.id
_entity.type
_entity.pdbx_description
1 polymer ?
#
loop_
_entity_poly.entity_id
_entity_poly.type
_entity_poly.pdbx_seq_one_letter_code
_entity_poly.pdbx_strand_id
1 'polypeptide(L)'
;MGGKLLHSFTATAVMPPGRTVKLSSDTELSFFILSHKPEDKATMKRLLVFPAALATVLACNVPGLLAMNDTPGTDAGEALYQQSCRACHGMMPPAQIAPPIPALANRYRQVYGSKDKAVAAMASFMAAPSTDKALLGRGAMQRFGLMPPIALEQKDLETVAGWVWDQYDPDFDTRSCR
;
A
#
# COMPACT_ATOMS: atom_id res chain seq x y z
N MET A 1 -5.77 -25.00 59.64
CA MET A 1 -4.30 -25.10 59.48
C MET A 1 -4.04 -25.14 57.98
N GLY A 2 -3.88 -24.02 57.29
CA GLY A 2 -2.66 -23.19 57.22
C GLY A 2 -1.88 -23.63 55.98
N GLY A 3 -1.46 -22.80 55.02
CA GLY A 3 -1.58 -21.37 54.80
C GLY A 3 -1.30 -21.08 53.31
N LYS A 4 -1.74 -19.91 52.85
CA LYS A 4 -1.56 -19.39 51.49
C LYS A 4 -0.09 -18.97 51.29
N LEU A 5 0.53 -19.29 50.14
CA LEU A 5 1.66 -18.52 49.61
C LEU A 5 1.32 -18.00 48.21
N LEU A 6 0.83 -16.76 48.19
CA LEU A 6 0.80 -15.90 47.02
C LEU A 6 2.22 -15.32 46.86
N HIS A 7 2.94 -15.73 45.82
CA HIS A 7 4.15 -15.02 45.42
C HIS A 7 3.78 -13.94 44.41
N SER A 8 3.73 -12.72 44.92
CA SER A 8 3.64 -11.49 44.15
C SER A 8 4.99 -11.21 43.51
N PHE A 9 5.08 -11.23 42.18
CA PHE A 9 6.23 -10.74 41.44
C PHE A 9 5.91 -9.35 40.89
N THR A 10 6.40 -8.33 41.60
CA THR A 10 6.49 -6.95 41.13
C THR A 10 7.69 -6.82 40.20
N ALA A 11 7.45 -6.68 38.89
CA ALA A 11 8.49 -6.31 37.94
C ALA A 11 8.53 -4.78 37.79
N THR A 12 9.58 -4.18 38.35
CA THR A 12 9.88 -2.75 38.26
C THR A 12 10.44 -2.44 36.87
N ALA A 13 9.71 -1.64 36.09
CA ALA A 13 10.21 -1.10 34.83
C ALA A 13 11.09 0.14 35.09
N VAL A 14 12.34 0.10 34.62
CA VAL A 14 13.26 1.25 34.58
C VAL A 14 13.00 1.99 33.26
N MET A 15 12.51 3.23 33.35
CA MET A 15 12.30 4.13 32.21
C MET A 15 13.48 5.12 32.04
N PRO A 16 13.92 5.42 30.82
CA PRO A 16 14.84 6.52 30.55
C PRO A 16 14.13 7.89 30.50
N PRO A 17 14.79 8.99 30.89
CA PRO A 17 14.20 10.33 30.91
C PRO A 17 14.28 11.05 29.55
N GLY A 18 13.27 11.88 29.27
CA GLY A 18 13.49 13.16 28.58
C GLY A 18 12.91 13.32 27.18
N ARG A 19 11.65 13.76 27.10
CA ARG A 19 11.24 14.84 26.18
C ARG A 19 9.92 15.45 26.65
N THR A 20 9.95 16.71 27.07
CA THR A 20 8.75 17.51 27.34
C THR A 20 8.29 18.16 26.04
N VAL A 21 7.02 17.98 25.69
CA VAL A 21 6.34 18.77 24.66
C VAL A 21 5.30 19.61 25.39
N LYS A 22 5.39 20.93 25.24
CA LYS A 22 4.42 21.89 25.79
C LYS A 22 3.07 21.69 25.08
N LEU A 23 2.03 21.41 25.85
CA LEU A 23 0.65 21.69 25.49
C LEU A 23 0.40 23.19 25.66
N SER A 24 -0.03 23.88 24.60
CA SER A 24 -0.75 25.15 24.75
C SER A 24 -2.22 24.85 24.54
N SER A 25 -2.97 25.02 25.62
CA SER A 25 -4.41 24.98 25.70
C SER A 25 -4.88 26.42 25.65
N ASP A 26 -5.42 26.86 24.52
CA ASP A 26 -6.26 28.05 24.48
C ASP A 26 -7.65 27.62 24.03
N THR A 27 -8.46 27.37 25.06
CA THR A 27 -9.91 27.39 25.06
C THR A 27 -10.37 28.73 24.51
N GLU A 28 -11.33 28.75 23.58
CA GLU A 28 -12.50 29.61 23.74
C GLU A 28 -13.69 28.98 22.99
N LEU A 29 -14.70 28.65 23.78
CA LEU A 29 -16.05 28.33 23.34
C LEU A 29 -16.65 29.58 22.70
N SER A 30 -17.18 29.46 21.50
CA SER A 30 -18.26 30.34 21.04
C SER A 30 -19.31 29.48 20.36
N PHE A 31 -20.30 29.13 21.17
CA PHE A 31 -21.65 28.81 20.72
C PHE A 31 -22.16 29.93 19.81
N PHE A 32 -22.38 29.63 18.54
CA PHE A 32 -23.43 30.31 17.78
C PHE A 32 -24.17 29.28 16.93
N ILE A 33 -25.33 28.92 17.47
CA ILE A 33 -26.45 28.30 16.76
C ILE A 33 -26.76 29.15 15.53
N LEU A 34 -26.80 28.56 14.34
CA LEU A 34 -27.88 28.85 13.39
C LEU A 34 -27.97 27.74 12.34
N SER A 35 -29.05 26.97 12.46
CA SER A 35 -29.70 26.21 11.39
C SER A 35 -29.66 26.98 10.06
N HIS A 36 -29.42 26.27 8.95
CA HIS A 36 -30.31 26.30 7.78
C HIS A 36 -29.92 25.16 6.81
N LYS A 37 -30.76 24.13 6.78
CA LYS A 37 -31.11 23.32 5.58
C LYS A 37 -31.95 24.25 4.65
N PRO A 38 -32.15 24.06 3.33
CA PRO A 38 -32.04 22.85 2.51
C PRO A 38 -31.38 23.01 1.12
N GLU A 39 -31.23 21.84 0.50
CA GLU A 39 -31.08 21.52 -0.92
C GLU A 39 -32.06 22.19 -1.91
N ASP A 40 -31.52 22.77 -3.00
CA ASP A 40 -32.31 23.24 -4.15
C ASP A 40 -31.95 22.49 -5.44
N LYS A 41 -32.95 21.77 -5.93
CA LYS A 41 -33.00 21.12 -7.25
C LYS A 41 -33.27 22.16 -8.34
N ALA A 42 -32.81 21.81 -9.54
CA ALA A 42 -33.29 22.26 -10.84
C ALA A 42 -32.81 23.63 -11.33
N THR A 43 -32.09 23.63 -12.46
CA THR A 43 -32.57 24.27 -13.69
C THR A 43 -31.86 23.64 -14.88
N MET A 44 -32.61 22.76 -15.56
CA MET A 44 -32.31 22.25 -16.88
C MET A 44 -32.99 23.15 -17.92
N LYS A 45 -32.35 23.29 -19.10
CA LYS A 45 -32.85 23.76 -20.41
C LYS A 45 -32.83 25.27 -20.70
N ARG A 46 -31.88 25.65 -21.57
CA ARG A 46 -32.09 26.42 -22.82
C ARG A 46 -30.75 26.40 -23.57
N LEU A 47 -30.54 25.47 -24.51
CA LEU A 47 -30.89 25.61 -25.93
C LEU A 47 -30.50 26.99 -26.48
N LEU A 48 -29.25 27.13 -26.94
CA LEU A 48 -28.91 28.02 -28.05
C LEU A 48 -27.94 27.31 -28.99
N VAL A 49 -28.47 27.14 -30.20
CA VAL A 49 -27.89 26.75 -31.47
C VAL A 49 -26.57 27.49 -31.72
N PHE A 50 -25.47 26.76 -31.92
CA PHE A 50 -24.32 27.28 -32.66
C PHE A 50 -24.31 26.64 -34.06
N PRO A 51 -24.27 27.47 -35.12
CA PRO A 51 -24.48 27.02 -36.48
C PRO A 51 -23.27 26.22 -37.00
N ALA A 52 -23.61 25.28 -37.87
CA ALA A 52 -22.69 24.52 -38.69
C ALA A 52 -21.70 25.42 -39.44
N ALA A 53 -20.40 25.14 -39.26
CA ALA A 53 -19.37 25.46 -40.24
C ALA A 53 -18.75 24.14 -40.71
N LEU A 54 -19.18 23.77 -41.90
CA LEU A 54 -18.75 22.66 -42.72
C LEU A 54 -17.29 22.90 -43.18
N ALA A 55 -16.35 22.04 -42.79
CA ALA A 55 -15.05 21.93 -43.45
C ALA A 55 -14.64 20.45 -43.55
N THR A 56 -15.01 19.88 -44.69
CA THR A 56 -14.26 18.88 -45.48
C THR A 56 -13.52 17.76 -44.75
N VAL A 57 -14.13 16.59 -44.88
CA VAL A 57 -13.58 15.24 -44.76
C VAL A 57 -12.26 15.11 -45.52
N LEU A 58 -11.15 14.85 -44.81
CA LEU A 58 -9.97 14.21 -45.39
C LEU A 58 -9.85 12.82 -44.74
N ALA A 59 -10.36 11.83 -45.48
CA ALA A 59 -10.31 10.42 -45.11
C ALA A 59 -8.87 9.90 -45.16
N CYS A 60 -8.16 9.92 -44.03
CA CYS A 60 -7.02 9.05 -43.81
C CYS A 60 -7.54 7.73 -43.22
N ASN A 61 -7.70 6.77 -44.11
CA ASN A 61 -7.98 5.38 -43.79
C ASN A 61 -6.70 4.75 -43.19
N VAL A 62 -6.55 4.81 -41.86
CA VAL A 62 -5.54 4.03 -41.12
C VAL A 62 -6.24 2.89 -40.38
N PRO A 63 -6.38 1.70 -40.99
CA PRO A 63 -6.67 0.48 -40.24
C PRO A 63 -5.40 0.10 -39.50
N GLY A 64 -5.26 0.61 -38.28
CA GLY A 64 -4.08 0.42 -37.46
C GLY A 64 -4.35 0.91 -36.05
N LEU A 65 -5.34 0.31 -35.39
CA LEU A 65 -5.48 0.39 -33.95
C LEU A 65 -4.16 -0.11 -33.36
N LEU A 66 -3.31 0.81 -32.90
CA LEU A 66 -2.20 0.49 -32.02
C LEU A 66 -2.82 -0.18 -30.79
N ALA A 67 -2.75 -1.50 -30.75
CA ALA A 67 -2.83 -2.22 -29.50
C ALA A 67 -1.65 -1.72 -28.68
N MET A 68 -1.91 -0.76 -27.79
CA MET A 68 -1.01 -0.45 -26.68
C MET A 68 -0.97 -1.72 -25.85
N ASN A 69 -0.03 -2.60 -26.18
CA ASN A 69 0.30 -3.72 -25.34
C ASN A 69 1.09 -3.12 -24.18
N ASP A 70 0.35 -2.57 -23.20
CA ASP A 70 0.87 -2.22 -21.89
C ASP A 70 1.27 -3.53 -21.20
N THR A 71 2.36 -4.14 -21.65
CA THR A 71 3.12 -5.04 -20.79
C THR A 71 3.83 -4.10 -19.83
N PRO A 72 3.44 -4.06 -18.55
CA PRO A 72 4.14 -3.23 -17.60
C PRO A 72 5.57 -3.77 -17.55
N GLY A 73 6.50 -3.02 -18.11
CA GLY A 73 7.92 -3.37 -18.06
C GLY A 73 8.38 -3.42 -16.60
N THR A 74 9.53 -4.06 -16.37
CA THR A 74 10.27 -4.00 -15.10
C THR A 74 10.35 -2.57 -14.55
N ASP A 75 10.42 -1.59 -15.45
CA ASP A 75 10.57 -0.17 -15.15
C ASP A 75 9.28 0.44 -14.57
N ALA A 76 8.10 -0.03 -15.00
CA ALA A 76 6.82 0.44 -14.48
C ALA A 76 6.57 -0.05 -13.06
N GLY A 77 6.89 -1.31 -12.78
CA GLY A 77 6.79 -1.88 -11.43
C GLY A 77 7.76 -1.22 -10.45
N GLU A 78 8.98 -0.94 -10.89
CA GLU A 78 9.95 -0.20 -10.07
C GLU A 78 9.47 1.23 -9.78
N ALA A 79 8.91 1.93 -10.78
CA ALA A 79 8.38 3.29 -10.56
C ALA A 79 7.27 3.31 -9.50
N LEU A 80 6.34 2.35 -9.55
CA LEU A 80 5.29 2.20 -8.54
C LEU A 80 5.86 1.89 -7.15
N TYR A 81 6.86 1.02 -7.07
CA TYR A 81 7.56 0.73 -5.81
C TYR A 81 8.20 2.00 -5.22
N GLN A 82 8.91 2.76 -6.04
CA GLN A 82 9.58 4.00 -5.62
C GLN A 82 8.58 5.04 -5.13
N GLN A 83 7.41 5.14 -5.76
CA GLN A 83 6.38 6.11 -5.41
C GLN A 83 5.59 5.73 -4.15
N SER A 84 5.20 4.46 -4.01
CA SER A 84 4.18 4.05 -3.03
C SER A 84 4.69 3.11 -1.94
N CYS A 85 5.79 2.40 -2.15
CA CYS A 85 6.22 1.31 -1.28
C CYS A 85 7.52 1.61 -0.52
N ARG A 86 8.44 2.36 -1.15
CA ARG A 86 9.77 2.66 -0.61
C ARG A 86 9.75 3.43 0.71
N ALA A 87 8.68 4.16 1.02
CA ALA A 87 8.56 4.89 2.28
C ALA A 87 8.67 3.97 3.50
N CYS A 88 8.26 2.70 3.37
CA CYS A 88 8.27 1.73 4.45
C CYS A 88 9.20 0.53 4.16
N HIS A 89 9.27 0.10 2.89
CA HIS A 89 10.06 -1.06 2.47
C HIS A 89 11.42 -0.65 1.92
N GLY A 90 12.47 -1.34 2.36
CA GLY A 90 13.83 -1.19 1.84
C GLY A 90 14.25 -2.36 0.95
N MET A 91 15.25 -2.15 0.09
CA MET A 91 15.86 -3.22 -0.70
C MET A 91 16.94 -3.98 0.07
N MET A 92 17.51 -3.37 1.11
CA MET A 92 18.59 -3.95 1.90
C MET A 92 18.22 -3.97 3.39
N PRO A 93 18.74 -4.95 4.15
CA PRO A 93 18.70 -4.88 5.61
C PRO A 93 19.52 -3.68 6.14
N PRO A 94 19.21 -3.17 7.34
CA PRO A 94 18.23 -3.68 8.30
C PRO A 94 16.78 -3.28 7.98
N ALA A 95 15.83 -4.11 8.42
CA ALA A 95 14.41 -3.84 8.27
C ALA A 95 13.92 -2.87 9.36
N GLN A 96 13.52 -1.66 8.95
CA GLN A 96 13.17 -0.57 9.86
C GLN A 96 11.66 -0.55 10.15
N ILE A 97 10.86 -0.11 9.18
CA ILE A 97 9.39 0.04 9.32
C ILE A 97 8.68 -1.21 8.80
N ALA A 98 9.18 -1.76 7.69
CA ALA A 98 8.64 -2.96 7.09
C ALA A 98 9.76 -3.94 6.66
N PRO A 99 9.42 -5.21 6.39
CA PRO A 99 10.37 -6.20 5.88
C PRO A 99 10.99 -5.77 4.55
N PRO A 100 12.25 -6.14 4.27
CA PRO A 100 12.88 -5.80 3.00
C PRO A 100 12.28 -6.60 1.85
N ILE A 101 12.23 -6.00 0.67
CA ILE A 101 11.56 -6.55 -0.51
C ILE A 101 12.14 -7.92 -0.94
N PRO A 102 13.47 -8.14 -1.00
CA PRO A 102 13.99 -9.47 -1.39
C PRO A 102 13.57 -10.60 -0.44
N ALA A 103 13.40 -10.31 0.86
CA ALA A 103 12.93 -11.31 1.83
C ALA A 103 11.45 -11.65 1.63
N LEU A 104 10.63 -10.65 1.26
CA LEU A 104 9.24 -10.87 0.89
C LEU A 104 9.15 -11.72 -0.38
N ALA A 105 9.89 -11.35 -1.42
CA ALA A 105 9.93 -12.06 -2.69
C ALA A 105 10.26 -13.56 -2.50
N ASN A 106 11.30 -13.86 -1.72
CA ASN A 106 11.65 -15.23 -1.35
C ASN A 106 10.50 -15.95 -0.61
N ARG A 107 9.88 -15.30 0.38
CA ARG A 107 8.77 -15.89 1.14
C ARG A 107 7.59 -16.24 0.24
N TYR A 108 7.19 -15.34 -0.66
CA TYR A 108 6.10 -15.60 -1.60
C TYR A 108 6.44 -16.75 -2.56
N ARG A 109 7.69 -16.87 -3.01
CA ARG A 109 8.17 -18.01 -3.81
C ARG A 109 8.02 -19.34 -3.06
N GLN A 110 8.45 -19.39 -1.81
CA GLN A 110 8.35 -20.61 -0.98
C GLN A 110 6.89 -21.04 -0.74
N VAL A 111 5.97 -20.09 -0.59
CA VAL A 111 4.55 -20.39 -0.27
C VAL A 111 3.75 -20.78 -1.51
N TYR A 112 3.93 -20.07 -2.63
CA TYR A 112 3.05 -20.22 -3.80
C TYR A 112 3.68 -21.03 -4.95
N GLY A 113 5.02 -21.03 -5.08
CA GLY A 113 5.75 -21.71 -6.16
C GLY A 113 5.48 -21.17 -7.58
N SER A 114 4.55 -20.22 -7.75
CA SER A 114 4.12 -19.67 -9.03
C SER A 114 4.02 -18.15 -8.95
N LYS A 115 4.57 -17.46 -9.94
CA LYS A 115 4.53 -16.00 -10.04
C LYS A 115 3.09 -15.50 -10.05
N ASP A 116 2.23 -16.06 -10.89
CA ASP A 116 0.84 -15.60 -11.04
C ASP A 116 0.05 -15.71 -9.73
N LYS A 117 0.19 -16.83 -9.01
CA LYS A 117 -0.47 -17.02 -7.70
C LYS A 117 0.07 -16.05 -6.66
N ALA A 118 1.38 -15.83 -6.63
CA ALA A 118 2.01 -14.90 -5.71
C ALA A 118 1.63 -13.45 -6.00
N VAL A 119 1.59 -13.04 -7.27
CA VAL A 119 1.19 -11.70 -7.70
C VAL A 119 -0.26 -11.42 -7.32
N ALA A 120 -1.18 -12.34 -7.60
CA ALA A 120 -2.57 -12.21 -7.19
C ALA A 120 -2.72 -12.10 -5.66
N ALA A 121 -1.98 -12.90 -4.90
CA ALA A 121 -1.99 -12.84 -3.44
C ALA A 121 -1.41 -11.53 -2.89
N MET A 122 -0.28 -11.07 -3.44
CA MET A 122 0.33 -9.78 -3.08
C MET A 122 -0.62 -8.63 -3.37
N ALA A 123 -1.20 -8.56 -4.57
CA ALA A 123 -2.13 -7.51 -4.95
C ALA A 123 -3.38 -7.49 -4.05
N SER A 124 -3.96 -8.67 -3.76
CA SER A 124 -5.09 -8.81 -2.84
C SER A 124 -4.76 -8.39 -1.39
N PHE A 125 -3.54 -8.67 -0.94
CA PHE A 125 -3.06 -8.22 0.36
C PHE A 125 -2.84 -6.71 0.39
N MET A 126 -2.25 -6.11 -0.65
CA MET A 126 -2.03 -4.66 -0.72
C MET A 126 -3.33 -3.86 -0.79
N ALA A 127 -4.32 -4.35 -1.54
CA ALA A 127 -5.62 -3.70 -1.66
C ALA A 127 -6.41 -3.71 -0.34
N ALA A 128 -6.40 -4.84 0.35
CA ALA A 128 -7.13 -5.03 1.60
C ALA A 128 -6.34 -5.93 2.56
N PRO A 129 -5.36 -5.36 3.28
CA PRO A 129 -4.54 -6.10 4.23
C PRO A 129 -5.38 -6.60 5.39
N SER A 130 -5.21 -7.86 5.76
CA SER A 130 -5.81 -8.45 6.95
C SER A 130 -4.86 -9.44 7.60
N THR A 131 -5.10 -9.77 8.86
CA THR A 131 -4.32 -10.76 9.60
C THR A 131 -4.33 -12.13 8.93
N ASP A 132 -5.45 -12.49 8.30
CA ASP A 132 -5.63 -13.80 7.67
C ASP A 132 -4.89 -13.90 6.33
N LYS A 133 -4.67 -12.76 5.66
CA LYS A 133 -3.89 -12.67 4.43
C LYS A 133 -2.39 -12.44 4.68
N ALA A 134 -1.98 -12.15 5.92
CA ALA A 134 -0.60 -11.83 6.25
C ALA A 134 0.29 -13.09 6.28
N LEU A 135 1.21 -13.21 5.32
CA LEU A 135 2.04 -14.41 5.16
C LEU A 135 3.22 -14.54 6.13
N LEU A 136 3.67 -13.43 6.70
CA LEU A 136 4.86 -13.39 7.56
C LEU A 136 4.59 -13.85 9.00
N GLY A 137 3.34 -14.18 9.32
CA GLY A 137 2.95 -14.75 10.60
C GLY A 137 3.14 -13.81 11.80
N ARG A 138 3.04 -14.38 13.00
CA ARG A 138 2.91 -13.63 14.25
C ARG A 138 4.11 -12.74 14.58
N GLY A 139 5.32 -13.21 14.30
CA GLY A 139 6.55 -12.48 14.62
C GLY A 139 6.69 -11.17 13.84
N ALA A 140 6.34 -11.17 12.56
CA ALA A 140 6.33 -9.96 11.76
C ALA A 140 5.22 -8.99 12.20
N MET A 141 4.04 -9.51 12.54
CA MET A 141 2.94 -8.68 13.04
C MET A 141 3.28 -7.99 14.36
N GLN A 142 3.98 -8.67 15.28
CA GLN A 142 4.43 -8.06 16.54
C GLN A 142 5.47 -6.95 16.33
N ARG A 143 6.26 -7.05 15.25
CA ARG A 143 7.39 -6.16 15.02
C ARG A 143 7.05 -4.98 14.10
N PHE A 144 6.23 -5.21 13.08
CA PHE A 144 5.89 -4.22 12.04
C PHE A 144 4.42 -3.81 12.04
N GLY A 145 3.55 -4.57 12.71
CA GLY A 145 2.11 -4.37 12.64
C GLY A 145 1.48 -4.83 11.32
N LEU A 146 0.22 -4.46 11.11
CA LEU A 146 -0.49 -4.69 9.85
C LEU A 146 -0.13 -3.58 8.86
N MET A 147 0.21 -3.95 7.63
CA MET A 147 0.43 -3.00 6.54
C MET A 147 -0.87 -2.22 6.26
N PRO A 148 -0.82 -0.89 6.06
CA PRO A 148 -2.00 -0.12 5.66
C PRO A 148 -2.42 -0.45 4.22
N PRO A 149 -3.71 -0.30 3.87
CA PRO A 149 -4.17 -0.50 2.50
C PRO A 149 -3.55 0.52 1.55
N ILE A 150 -3.16 0.06 0.37
CA ILE A 150 -2.56 0.91 -0.66
C ILE A 150 -3.64 1.30 -1.66
N ALA A 151 -3.88 2.61 -1.80
CA ALA A 151 -4.89 3.18 -2.69
C ALA A 151 -4.35 3.29 -4.14
N LEU A 152 -4.06 2.15 -4.76
CA LEU A 152 -3.71 2.04 -6.18
C LEU A 152 -4.77 1.21 -6.90
N GLU A 153 -4.84 1.37 -8.23
CA GLU A 153 -5.69 0.51 -9.04
C GLU A 153 -5.19 -0.94 -9.03
N GLN A 154 -6.10 -1.89 -9.22
CA GLN A 154 -5.77 -3.31 -9.17
C GLN A 154 -4.65 -3.69 -10.15
N LYS A 155 -4.64 -3.09 -11.35
CA LYS A 155 -3.59 -3.31 -12.37
C LYS A 155 -2.21 -2.84 -11.90
N ASP A 156 -2.14 -1.72 -11.18
CA ASP A 156 -0.89 -1.19 -10.63
C ASP A 156 -0.39 -2.06 -9.47
N LEU A 157 -1.32 -2.53 -8.63
CA LEU A 157 -0.98 -3.48 -7.56
C LEU A 157 -0.40 -4.79 -8.10
N GLU A 158 -0.95 -5.31 -9.19
CA GLU A 158 -0.41 -6.50 -9.88
C GLU A 158 0.94 -6.21 -10.52
N THR A 159 1.10 -5.04 -11.12
CA THR A 159 2.35 -4.59 -11.74
C THR A 159 3.49 -4.51 -10.71
N VAL A 160 3.28 -3.82 -9.59
CA VAL A 160 4.29 -3.70 -8.54
C VAL A 160 4.55 -5.05 -7.85
N ALA A 161 3.52 -5.88 -7.66
CA ALA A 161 3.68 -7.23 -7.13
C ALA A 161 4.54 -8.12 -8.05
N GLY A 162 4.34 -8.01 -9.36
CA GLY A 162 5.17 -8.70 -10.36
C GLY A 162 6.63 -8.31 -10.25
N TRP A 163 6.89 -7.01 -10.09
CA TRP A 163 8.25 -6.50 -9.88
C TRP A 163 8.84 -6.96 -8.55
N VAL A 164 8.07 -6.93 -7.45
CA VAL A 164 8.50 -7.43 -6.13
C VAL A 164 8.94 -8.89 -6.21
N TRP A 165 8.19 -9.74 -6.91
CA TRP A 165 8.57 -11.15 -7.11
C TRP A 165 9.95 -11.31 -7.78
N ASP A 166 10.29 -10.43 -8.71
CA ASP A 166 11.53 -10.46 -9.47
C ASP A 166 12.75 -9.99 -8.65
N GLN A 167 12.54 -9.39 -7.46
CA GLN A 167 13.62 -8.91 -6.59
C GLN A 167 14.34 -10.01 -5.79
N TYR A 168 14.15 -11.27 -6.16
CA TYR A 168 14.85 -12.40 -5.56
C TYR A 168 15.24 -13.41 -6.63
N ASP A 169 16.54 -13.71 -6.66
CA ASP A 169 17.12 -14.75 -7.48
C ASP A 169 17.19 -16.08 -6.67
N PRO A 170 16.41 -17.11 -7.04
CA PRO A 170 16.46 -18.41 -6.37
C PRO A 170 17.73 -19.20 -6.68
N ASP A 171 18.44 -18.87 -7.77
CA ASP A 171 19.64 -19.57 -8.21
C ASP A 171 20.91 -18.94 -7.64
N PHE A 172 20.78 -17.90 -6.80
CA PHE A 172 21.89 -17.27 -6.10
C PHE A 172 22.58 -18.26 -5.14
N ASP A 173 23.74 -18.77 -5.55
CA ASP A 173 24.54 -19.69 -4.74
C ASP A 173 25.27 -18.94 -3.63
N THR A 174 24.75 -19.01 -2.40
CA THR A 174 25.42 -18.41 -1.23
C THR A 174 26.78 -19.04 -0.92
N ARG A 175 27.08 -20.25 -1.43
CA ARG A 175 28.41 -20.87 -1.31
C ARG A 175 29.45 -20.19 -2.22
N SER A 176 29.01 -19.43 -3.23
CA SER A 176 29.90 -18.65 -4.08
C SER A 176 30.52 -17.45 -3.35
N CYS A 177 29.97 -17.06 -2.20
CA CYS A 177 30.48 -15.99 -1.34
C CYS A 177 31.49 -16.46 -0.28
N ARG A 178 32.05 -17.68 -0.44
CA ARG A 178 32.93 -18.31 0.54
C ARG A 178 34.41 -18.09 0.24
#